data_AF-X1DIN8-F1
#
_entry.id   AF-X1DIN8-F1
#
_cell.length_a   1.000
_cell.length_b   1.000
_cell.length_c   1.000
_cell.angle_alpha   90.00
_cell.angle_beta   90.00
_cell.angle_gamma   90.00
#
_symmetry.space_group_name_H-M   'P 1'
#
loop_
_entity.id
_entity.type
_entity.pdbx_description
1 polymer ?
#
loop_
_entity_poly.entity_id
_entity_poly.type
_entity_poly.pdbx_seq_one_letter_code
_entity_poly.pdbx_strand_id
1 'polypeptide(L)'
;MAVVYDGYISRHINRKMSEPMARLLAKNRVTPNQMTWAAFGIAFLSFASFVPGHNIIAGILVQLSSIVDGIDGSLARLKGMTSEFGGFLDSVLDRYADILIVLGLTLWSLSHETYSGIWLAGFLAITGIICVSYTRLVLVRIIAISSIKDSNL
;
A
#
# COMPACT_ATOMS: atom_id res chain seq x y z
N MET A 1 17.55 -17.58 -0.32
CA MET A 1 16.24 -17.20 -0.91
C MET A 1 15.39 -16.62 0.22
N ALA A 2 15.18 -15.30 0.27
CA ALA A 2 14.36 -14.67 1.31
C ALA A 2 12.91 -15.13 1.15
N VAL A 3 12.37 -15.80 2.16
CA VAL A 3 10.97 -16.21 2.21
C VAL A 3 10.13 -14.94 2.34
N VAL A 4 9.58 -14.47 1.22
CA VAL A 4 8.61 -13.37 1.19
C VAL A 4 7.33 -13.89 1.85
N TYR A 5 7.08 -13.48 3.09
CA TYR A 5 5.83 -13.76 3.78
C TYR A 5 4.71 -12.89 3.19
N ASP A 6 4.10 -13.37 2.11
CA ASP A 6 2.85 -12.80 1.60
C ASP A 6 1.72 -13.03 2.61
N GLY A 7 1.06 -11.95 3.02
CA GLY A 7 -0.12 -11.99 3.90
C GLY A 7 -1.29 -12.76 3.26
N TYR A 8 -2.19 -13.30 4.07
CA TYR A 8 -3.28 -14.20 3.64
C TYR A 8 -4.16 -13.60 2.52
N ILE A 9 -4.45 -12.29 2.60
CA ILE A 9 -5.21 -11.51 1.61
C ILE A 9 -4.42 -11.34 0.30
N SER A 10 -3.12 -11.06 0.40
CA SER A 10 -2.24 -10.90 -0.77
C SER A 10 -2.15 -12.19 -1.60
N ARG A 11 -2.12 -13.34 -0.92
CA ARG A 11 -1.99 -14.66 -1.55
C ARG A 11 -3.28 -15.13 -2.26
N HIS A 12 -4.45 -14.83 -1.70
CA HIS A 12 -5.72 -15.38 -2.20
C HIS A 12 -6.50 -14.44 -3.12
N ILE A 13 -6.39 -13.12 -2.91
CA ILE A 13 -7.14 -12.12 -3.68
C ILE A 13 -6.19 -11.38 -4.62
N ASN A 14 -5.09 -10.83 -4.08
CA ASN A 14 -4.28 -9.89 -4.84
C ASN A 14 -3.55 -10.56 -6.01
N ARG A 15 -2.95 -11.75 -5.82
CA ARG A 15 -2.25 -12.49 -6.91
C ARG A 15 -3.14 -12.95 -8.06
N LYS A 16 -4.40 -13.31 -7.82
CA LYS A 16 -5.31 -13.79 -8.88
C LYS A 16 -5.72 -12.68 -9.85
N MET A 17 -5.80 -11.43 -9.37
CA MET A 17 -6.13 -10.27 -10.22
C MET A 17 -4.88 -9.58 -10.78
N SER A 18 -3.82 -9.47 -10.00
CA SER A 18 -2.61 -8.75 -10.40
C SER A 18 -1.76 -9.50 -11.42
N GLU A 19 -1.68 -10.84 -11.40
CA GLU A 19 -0.89 -11.60 -12.39
C GLU A 19 -1.36 -11.45 -13.85
N PRO A 20 -2.68 -11.56 -14.19
CA PRO A 20 -3.13 -11.35 -15.57
C PRO A 20 -3.03 -9.89 -16.03
N MET A 21 -3.33 -8.90 -15.17
CA MET A 21 -3.15 -7.48 -15.50
C MET A 21 -1.67 -7.13 -15.67
N ALA A 22 -0.79 -7.64 -14.81
CA ALA A 22 0.64 -7.44 -14.94
C ALA A 22 1.21 -8.08 -16.21
N ARG A 23 0.70 -9.24 -16.66
CA ARG A 23 1.06 -9.84 -17.95
C ARG A 23 0.57 -9.02 -19.16
N LEU A 24 -0.61 -8.41 -19.07
CA LEU A 24 -1.12 -7.50 -20.11
C LEU A 24 -0.30 -6.21 -20.18
N LEU A 25 0.00 -5.59 -19.03
CA LEU A 25 0.84 -4.40 -18.91
C LEU A 25 2.32 -4.69 -19.21
N ALA A 26 2.77 -5.94 -19.05
CA ALA A 26 4.12 -6.36 -19.41
C ALA A 26 4.38 -6.20 -20.92
N LYS A 27 3.34 -6.29 -21.75
CA LYS A 27 3.43 -6.01 -23.19
C LYS A 27 3.53 -4.51 -23.53
N ASN A 28 3.20 -3.63 -22.60
CA ASN A 28 3.30 -2.18 -22.77
C ASN A 28 4.61 -1.64 -22.17
N ARG A 29 5.07 -0.46 -22.64
CA ARG A 29 6.28 0.24 -22.14
C ARG A 29 6.12 0.86 -20.74
N VAL A 30 5.07 0.50 -20.00
CA VAL A 30 4.78 1.06 -18.67
C VAL A 30 5.84 0.60 -17.67
N THR A 31 6.39 1.55 -16.89
CA THR A 31 7.39 1.27 -15.86
C THR A 31 6.72 1.02 -14.50
N PRO A 32 7.33 0.23 -13.60
CA PRO A 32 6.80 0.02 -12.25
C PRO A 32 6.56 1.34 -11.50
N ASN A 33 7.50 2.28 -11.54
CA ASN A 33 7.36 3.58 -10.86
C ASN A 33 6.14 4.40 -11.35
N GLN A 34 5.75 4.29 -12.63
CA GLN A 34 4.54 4.94 -13.13
C GLN A 34 3.28 4.36 -12.51
N MET A 35 3.27 3.05 -12.25
CA MET A 35 2.17 2.37 -11.58
C MET A 35 2.08 2.75 -10.11
N THR A 36 3.21 2.89 -9.41
CA THR A 36 3.25 3.40 -8.03
C THR A 36 2.64 4.80 -7.92
N TRP A 37 3.03 5.71 -8.84
CA TRP A 37 2.45 7.05 -8.91
C TRP A 37 0.96 7.04 -9.25
N ALA A 38 0.51 6.11 -10.10
CA ALA A 38 -0.90 5.94 -10.42
C ALA A 38 -1.70 5.46 -9.20
N ALA A 39 -1.19 4.48 -8.45
CA ALA A 39 -1.81 4.01 -7.20
C ALA A 39 -1.95 5.15 -6.18
N PHE A 40 -0.88 5.92 -5.99
CA PHE A 40 -0.91 7.11 -5.14
C PHE A 40 -1.92 8.16 -5.61
N GLY A 41 -2.00 8.41 -6.93
CA GLY A 41 -2.99 9.32 -7.51
C GLY A 41 -4.44 8.88 -7.23
N ILE A 42 -4.73 7.58 -7.32
CA ILE A 42 -6.05 7.02 -7.00
C ILE A 42 -6.36 7.19 -5.50
N ALA A 43 -5.37 6.96 -4.62
CA ALA A 43 -5.54 7.18 -3.19
C ALA A 43 -5.81 8.67 -2.87
N PHE A 44 -5.14 9.60 -3.55
CA PHE A 44 -5.42 11.02 -3.43
C PHE A 44 -6.83 11.39 -3.91
N LEU A 45 -7.31 10.81 -5.02
CA LEU A 45 -8.69 10.97 -5.48
C LEU A 45 -9.70 10.41 -4.47
N SER A 46 -9.37 9.31 -3.79
CA SER A 46 -10.19 8.80 -2.69
C SER A 46 -10.28 9.82 -1.56
N PHE A 47 -9.16 10.38 -1.11
CA PHE A 47 -9.14 11.44 -0.11
C PHE A 47 -10.03 12.62 -0.52
N ALA A 48 -9.86 13.12 -1.75
CA ALA A 48 -10.65 14.22 -2.28
C ALA A 48 -12.15 13.90 -2.37
N SER A 49 -12.51 12.62 -2.53
CA SER A 49 -13.90 12.15 -2.58
C SER A 49 -14.55 12.02 -1.20
N PHE A 50 -13.77 11.81 -0.13
CA PHE A 50 -14.29 11.84 1.23
C PHE A 50 -14.75 13.24 1.66
N VAL A 51 -14.03 14.30 1.24
CA VAL A 51 -14.35 15.69 1.62
C VAL A 51 -15.80 16.11 1.28
N PRO A 52 -16.34 15.89 0.06
CA PRO A 52 -17.73 16.20 -0.28
C PRO A 52 -18.75 15.16 0.22
N GLY A 53 -18.31 14.09 0.91
CA GLY A 53 -19.20 13.05 1.44
C GLY A 53 -19.55 11.92 0.47
N HIS A 54 -18.82 11.75 -0.63
CA HIS A 54 -18.98 10.63 -1.55
C HIS A 54 -18.30 9.35 -1.02
N ASN A 55 -18.69 8.89 0.16
CA ASN A 55 -18.02 7.80 0.88
C ASN A 55 -17.96 6.47 0.12
N ILE A 56 -19.01 6.14 -0.64
CA ILE A 56 -19.05 4.90 -1.43
C ILE A 56 -17.99 4.95 -2.54
N ILE A 57 -17.93 6.06 -3.27
CA ILE A 57 -16.96 6.26 -4.35
C ILE A 57 -15.54 6.29 -3.77
N ALA A 58 -15.35 6.99 -2.65
CA ALA A 58 -14.08 7.01 -1.94
C ALA A 58 -13.64 5.58 -1.55
N GLY A 59 -14.51 4.78 -0.93
CA GLY A 59 -14.22 3.38 -0.58
C GLY A 59 -13.86 2.52 -1.80
N ILE A 60 -14.54 2.70 -2.93
CA ILE A 60 -14.20 2.03 -4.19
C ILE A 60 -12.81 2.46 -4.67
N LEU A 61 -12.48 3.75 -4.60
CA LEU A 61 -11.16 4.26 -4.98
C LEU A 61 -10.05 3.74 -4.07
N VAL A 62 -10.26 3.64 -2.75
CA VAL A 62 -9.31 2.97 -1.83
C VAL A 62 -9.05 1.53 -2.27
N GLN A 63 -10.11 0.78 -2.60
CA GLN A 63 -9.95 -0.60 -3.03
C GLN A 63 -9.20 -0.69 -4.36
N LEU A 64 -9.46 0.24 -5.28
CA LEU A 64 -8.76 0.34 -6.56
C LEU A 64 -7.27 0.70 -6.37
N SER A 65 -6.94 1.66 -5.50
CA SER A 65 -5.53 2.01 -5.25
C SER A 65 -4.76 0.81 -4.70
N SER A 66 -5.35 0.04 -3.77
CA SER A 66 -4.74 -1.19 -3.23
C SER A 66 -4.52 -2.29 -4.29
N ILE A 67 -5.42 -2.40 -5.27
CA ILE A 67 -5.24 -3.35 -6.38
C ILE A 67 -4.11 -2.88 -7.30
N VAL A 68 -4.07 -1.59 -7.64
CA VAL A 68 -3.07 -1.01 -8.55
C VAL A 68 -1.67 -1.07 -7.95
N ASP A 69 -1.56 -0.83 -6.65
CA ASP A 69 -0.33 -1.01 -5.87
C ASP A 69 0.21 -2.45 -6.00
N GLY A 70 -0.64 -3.48 -5.82
CA GLY A 70 -0.21 -4.88 -6.02
C GLY A 70 0.26 -5.23 -7.45
N ILE A 71 -0.09 -4.43 -8.46
CA ILE A 71 0.33 -4.63 -9.84
C ILE A 71 1.79 -4.21 -10.05
N ASP A 72 2.26 -3.14 -9.42
CA ASP A 72 3.59 -2.60 -9.70
C ASP A 72 4.72 -3.53 -9.25
N GLY A 73 4.60 -4.16 -8.07
CA GLY A 73 5.53 -5.12 -7.53
C GLY A 73 5.49 -6.43 -8.32
N SER A 74 4.31 -6.82 -8.82
CA SER A 74 4.17 -7.97 -9.71
C SER A 74 4.78 -7.69 -11.09
N LEU A 75 4.60 -6.49 -11.63
CA LEU A 75 5.18 -6.03 -12.90
C LEU A 75 6.70 -5.93 -12.82
N ALA A 76 7.25 -5.41 -11.72
CA ALA A 76 8.68 -5.32 -11.47
C ALA A 76 9.34 -6.71 -11.44
N ARG A 77 8.72 -7.68 -10.76
CA ARG A 77 9.16 -9.08 -10.75
C ARG A 77 9.09 -9.73 -12.13
N LEU A 78 8.00 -9.51 -12.87
CA LEU A 78 7.80 -10.10 -14.21
C LEU A 78 8.75 -9.52 -15.27
N LYS A 79 9.07 -8.22 -15.21
CA LYS A 79 10.00 -7.57 -16.14
C LYS A 79 11.48 -7.67 -15.73
N GLY A 80 11.78 -8.21 -14.55
CA GLY A 80 13.14 -8.17 -13.98
C GLY A 80 13.64 -6.75 -13.70
N MET A 81 12.74 -5.78 -13.54
CA MET A 81 13.05 -4.36 -13.33
C MET A 81 12.97 -3.98 -11.84
N THR A 82 13.21 -4.92 -10.93
CA THR A 82 13.26 -4.66 -9.49
C THR A 82 14.45 -3.76 -9.18
N SER A 83 14.22 -2.64 -8.49
CA SER A 83 15.26 -1.72 -8.05
C SER A 83 15.06 -1.36 -6.58
N GLU A 84 16.17 -1.12 -5.85
CA GLU A 84 16.10 -0.70 -4.44
C GLU A 84 15.37 0.63 -4.29
N PHE A 85 15.61 1.57 -5.21
CA PHE A 85 14.90 2.84 -5.24
C PHE A 85 13.40 2.67 -5.47
N GLY A 86 13.00 1.76 -6.38
CA GLY A 86 11.58 1.47 -6.64
C GLY A 86 10.88 0.92 -5.39
N GLY A 87 11.49 -0.04 -4.69
CA GLY A 87 10.93 -0.57 -3.44
C GLY A 87 10.86 0.46 -2.32
N PHE A 88 11.82 1.39 -2.25
CA PHE A 88 11.77 2.52 -1.33
C PHE A 88 10.63 3.48 -1.68
N LEU A 89 10.52 3.88 -2.94
CA LEU A 89 9.49 4.80 -3.43
C LEU A 89 8.08 4.23 -3.20
N ASP A 90 7.89 2.96 -3.54
CA ASP A 90 6.69 2.16 -3.27
C ASP A 90 6.31 2.27 -1.79
N SER A 91 7.18 1.80 -0.90
CA SER A 91 6.97 1.84 0.56
C SER A 91 6.60 3.24 1.08
N VAL A 92 7.24 4.29 0.58
CA VAL A 92 6.99 5.68 1.01
C VAL A 92 5.61 6.16 0.53
N LEU A 93 5.30 6.01 -0.76
CA LEU A 93 4.04 6.46 -1.33
C LEU A 93 2.85 5.73 -0.72
N ASP A 94 3.03 4.45 -0.41
CA ASP A 94 2.07 3.61 0.29
C ASP A 94 1.67 4.19 1.66
N ARG A 95 2.66 4.68 2.42
CA ARG A 95 2.40 5.32 3.72
C ARG A 95 1.67 6.64 3.56
N TYR A 96 2.04 7.45 2.57
CA TYR A 96 1.33 8.70 2.30
C TYR A 96 -0.11 8.45 1.83
N ALA A 97 -0.34 7.43 1.01
CA ALA A 97 -1.67 7.01 0.57
C ALA A 97 -2.56 6.61 1.76
N ASP A 98 -2.06 5.74 2.64
CA ASP A 98 -2.76 5.32 3.86
C ASP A 98 -3.12 6.52 4.77
N ILE A 99 -2.16 7.44 4.98
CA ILE A 99 -2.37 8.64 5.78
C ILE A 99 -3.45 9.54 5.16
N LEU A 100 -3.41 9.76 3.84
CA LEU A 100 -4.40 10.56 3.14
C LEU A 100 -5.80 9.96 3.25
N ILE A 101 -5.94 8.65 3.10
CA ILE A 101 -7.23 7.97 3.22
C ILE A 101 -7.81 8.14 4.62
N VAL A 102 -7.02 7.89 5.66
CA VAL A 102 -7.45 8.06 7.06
C VAL A 102 -7.75 9.52 7.37
N LEU A 103 -6.95 10.46 6.87
CA LEU A 103 -7.19 11.89 7.04
C LEU A 103 -8.51 12.30 6.39
N GLY A 104 -8.80 11.83 5.17
CA GLY A 104 -10.05 12.10 4.46
C GLY A 104 -11.26 11.60 5.23
N LEU A 105 -11.19 10.36 5.73
CA LEU A 105 -12.23 9.78 6.57
C LEU A 105 -12.42 10.59 7.86
N THR A 106 -11.32 11.01 8.50
CA THR A 106 -11.35 11.79 9.75
C THR A 106 -12.00 13.16 9.52
N LEU A 107 -11.61 13.88 8.45
CA LEU A 107 -12.19 15.18 8.09
C LEU A 107 -13.68 15.07 7.73
N TRP A 108 -14.06 14.02 7.01
CA TRP A 108 -15.47 13.75 6.71
C TRP A 108 -16.26 13.48 8.00
N SER A 109 -15.76 12.61 8.88
CA SER A 109 -16.42 12.32 10.15
C SER A 109 -16.53 13.57 11.04
N LEU A 110 -15.51 14.44 11.08
CA LEU A 110 -15.58 15.68 11.87
C LEU A 110 -16.68 16.64 11.42
N SER A 111 -17.06 16.61 10.14
CA SER A 111 -18.10 17.49 9.59
C SER A 111 -19.51 16.89 9.68
N HIS A 112 -19.65 15.59 9.91
CA HIS A 112 -20.92 14.88 9.83
C HIS A 112 -21.32 14.16 11.13
N GLU A 113 -20.36 13.87 12.02
CA GLU A 113 -20.57 13.15 13.27
C GLU A 113 -20.34 14.07 14.48
N THR A 114 -21.14 13.89 15.54
CA THR A 114 -21.03 14.70 16.77
C THR A 114 -20.07 14.08 17.80
N TYR A 115 -19.39 12.98 17.45
CA TYR A 115 -18.48 12.29 18.36
C TYR A 115 -17.22 13.14 18.63
N SER A 116 -16.97 13.48 19.89
CA SER A 116 -15.82 14.33 20.27
C SER A 116 -14.46 13.63 20.11
N GLY A 117 -14.43 12.29 20.08
CA GLY A 117 -13.21 11.50 20.00
C GLY A 117 -12.67 11.24 18.59
N ILE A 118 -13.21 11.88 17.54
CA ILE A 118 -12.84 11.59 16.14
C ILE A 118 -11.35 11.89 15.88
N TRP A 119 -10.83 13.01 16.39
CA TRP A 119 -9.41 13.35 16.26
C TRP A 119 -8.50 12.32 16.93
N LEU A 120 -8.89 11.83 18.11
CA LEU A 120 -8.14 10.79 18.82
C LEU A 120 -8.16 9.47 18.02
N ALA A 121 -9.32 9.09 17.49
CA ALA A 121 -9.45 7.88 16.66
C ALA A 121 -8.58 7.98 15.39
N GLY A 122 -8.62 9.10 14.67
CA GLY A 122 -7.78 9.35 13.49
C GLY A 122 -6.28 9.31 13.82
N PHE A 123 -5.88 9.95 14.92
CA PHE A 123 -4.48 9.92 15.39
C PHE A 123 -4.02 8.50 15.73
N LEU A 124 -4.84 7.72 16.45
CA LEU A 124 -4.53 6.34 16.79
C LEU A 124 -4.46 5.45 15.55
N ALA A 125 -5.33 5.66 14.57
CA ALA A 125 -5.32 4.93 13.30
C ALA A 125 -4.02 5.18 12.50
N ILE A 126 -3.63 6.44 12.30
CA ILE A 126 -2.37 6.79 11.63
C ILE A 126 -1.17 6.23 12.40
N THR A 127 -1.15 6.38 13.72
CA THR A 127 -0.11 5.83 14.58
C THR A 127 -0.01 4.31 14.41
N GLY A 128 -1.14 3.61 14.41
CA GLY A 128 -1.20 2.16 14.19
C GLY A 128 -0.63 1.73 12.84
N ILE A 129 -0.97 2.45 11.76
CA ILE A 129 -0.45 2.19 10.41
C ILE A 129 1.07 2.32 10.38
N ILE A 130 1.62 3.39 10.96
CA ILE A 130 3.07 3.64 10.99
C ILE A 130 3.77 2.57 11.84
N CYS A 131 3.21 2.23 13.02
CA CYS A 131 3.75 1.18 13.88
C CYS A 131 3.80 -0.17 13.17
N VAL A 132 2.71 -0.61 12.53
CA VAL A 132 2.65 -1.89 11.80
C VAL A 132 3.70 -1.93 10.68
N SER A 133 3.81 -0.84 9.91
CA SER A 133 4.82 -0.75 8.84
C SER A 133 6.25 -0.81 9.39
N TYR A 134 6.54 -0.06 10.45
CA TYR A 134 7.86 -0.04 11.08
C TYR A 134 8.25 -1.39 11.68
N THR A 135 7.35 -2.01 12.45
CA THR A 135 7.57 -3.33 13.04
C THR A 135 7.86 -4.38 11.97
N ARG A 136 7.17 -4.33 10.82
CA ARG A 136 7.45 -5.22 9.68
C ARG A 136 8.88 -5.05 9.15
N LEU A 137 9.33 -3.82 8.95
CA LEU A 137 10.70 -3.55 8.47
C LEU A 137 11.76 -4.08 9.44
N VAL A 138 11.57 -3.84 10.74
CA VAL A 138 12.47 -4.33 11.79
C VAL A 138 12.48 -5.86 11.82
N LEU A 139 11.30 -6.50 11.78
CA LEU A 139 11.17 -7.96 11.79
C LEU A 139 11.91 -8.60 10.61
N VAL A 140 11.70 -8.08 9.39
CA VAL A 140 12.37 -8.59 8.18
C VAL A 140 13.89 -8.47 8.31
N ARG A 141 14.38 -7.35 8.84
CA ARG A 141 15.82 -7.14 9.07
C ARG A 141 16.40 -8.11 10.09
N ILE A 142 15.69 -8.38 11.19
CA ILE A 142 16.11 -9.34 12.22
C ILE A 142 16.21 -10.75 11.63
N ILE A 143 15.20 -11.19 10.89
CA ILE A 143 15.17 -12.51 10.24
C ILE A 143 16.31 -12.65 9.22
N ALA A 144 16.60 -11.59 8.46
CA ALA A 144 17.70 -11.60 7.50
C ALA A 144 19.06 -11.78 8.20
N ILE A 145 19.29 -11.10 9.32
CA ILE A 145 20.52 -11.22 10.11
C ILE A 145 20.64 -12.62 10.73
N SER A 146 19.56 -13.16 11.31
CA SER A 146 19.59 -14.51 11.89
C SER A 146 19.87 -15.57 10.84
N SER A 147 19.28 -15.46 9.65
CA SER A 147 19.51 -16.40 8.54
C SER A 147 20.97 -16.43 8.05
N ILE A 148 21.70 -15.31 8.12
CA ILE A 148 23.12 -15.25 7.74
C ILE A 148 24.01 -15.93 8.79
N LYS A 149 23.62 -15.81 10.07
CA LYS A 149 24.34 -16.45 11.18
C LYS A 149 24.24 -17.97 11.10
N ASP A 150 23.08 -18.50 10.74
CA ASP A 150 22.84 -19.94 10.59
C ASP A 150 23.53 -20.55 9.36
N SER A 151 23.84 -19.75 8.33
CA SER A 151 24.56 -20.24 7.13
C SER A 151 26.09 -20.27 7.27
N ASN A 152 26.64 -19.68 8.34
CA ASN A 152 28.08 -19.64 8.63
C ASN A 152 28.49 -20.63 9.74
N LEU A 153 27.57 -21.48 10.18
CA LEU A 153 27.77 -22.60 11.10
C LEU A 153 27.65 -23.92 10.32
#